data_AF-A0A1R1BC11-F1
#
_entry.id   AF-A0A1R1BC11-F1
#
_cell.length_a   1.000
_cell.length_b   1.000
_cell.length_c   1.000
_cell.angle_alpha   90.00
_cell.angle_beta   90.00
_cell.angle_gamma   90.00
#
_symmetry.space_group_name_H-M   'P 1'
#
loop_
_entity.id
_entity.type
_entity.pdbx_description
1 polymer ?
#
loop_
_entity_poly.entity_id
_entity_poly.type
_entity_poly.pdbx_seq_one_letter_code
_entity_poly.pdbx_strand_id
1 'polypeptide(L)'
;MSKIKNLKLVSYGFILGAMFFGGISYAASEAVRLDAYYGVKIFLNGIDKTPTENKPFIVDGSTYVSLRAVADLLGVPINWDGDYSVVQLGKRIEGTDF
;
A
#
# COMPACT_ATOMS: atom_id res chain seq x y z
N MET A 1 -2.58 48.25 -39.74
CA MET A 1 -3.72 47.46 -39.19
C MET A 1 -3.42 45.96 -38.95
N SER A 2 -2.20 45.45 -39.20
CA SER A 2 -1.86 44.02 -39.06
C SER A 2 -1.45 43.60 -37.63
N LYS A 3 -0.68 44.43 -36.90
CA LYS A 3 -0.13 44.08 -35.58
C LYS A 3 -1.18 43.78 -34.48
N ILE A 4 -2.31 44.49 -34.49
CA ILE A 4 -3.40 44.29 -33.51
C ILE A 4 -4.17 42.99 -33.75
N LYS A 5 -4.30 42.55 -35.02
CA LYS A 5 -4.95 41.27 -35.36
C LYS A 5 -4.10 40.09 -34.89
N ASN A 6 -2.78 40.19 -35.07
CA ASN A 6 -1.83 39.16 -34.63
C ASN A 6 -1.75 39.08 -33.09
N LEU A 7 -1.85 40.21 -32.39
CA LEU A 7 -1.88 40.22 -30.92
C LEU A 7 -3.12 39.53 -30.35
N LYS A 8 -4.30 39.74 -30.97
CA LYS A 8 -5.53 39.03 -30.60
C LYS A 8 -5.44 37.53 -30.88
N LEU A 9 -4.84 37.14 -32.01
CA LEU A 9 -4.62 35.74 -32.37
C LEU A 9 -3.71 35.01 -31.35
N VAL A 10 -2.64 35.66 -30.90
CA VAL A 10 -1.75 35.14 -29.85
C VAL A 10 -2.51 34.98 -28.53
N SER A 11 -3.35 35.96 -28.15
CA SER A 11 -4.14 35.85 -26.91
C SER A 11 -5.15 34.69 -26.94
N TYR A 12 -5.79 34.42 -28.09
CA TYR A 12 -6.70 33.29 -28.21
C TYR A 12 -5.98 31.94 -28.18
N GLY A 13 -4.80 31.85 -28.81
CA GLY A 13 -3.95 30.67 -28.74
C GLY A 13 -3.47 30.36 -27.33
N PHE A 14 -3.12 31.40 -26.56
CA PHE A 14 -2.72 31.24 -25.16
C PHE A 14 -3.86 30.71 -24.27
N ILE A 15 -5.08 31.25 -24.43
CA ILE A 15 -6.25 30.80 -23.67
C ILE A 15 -6.62 29.34 -23.99
N LEU A 16 -6.62 28.98 -25.28
CA LEU A 16 -6.88 27.60 -25.71
C LEU A 16 -5.80 26.63 -25.22
N GLY A 17 -4.53 27.05 -25.25
CA GLY A 17 -3.42 26.29 -24.67
C GLY A 17 -3.58 26.06 -23.17
N ALA A 18 -3.91 27.11 -22.41
CA ALA A 18 -4.12 27.00 -20.97
C ALA A 18 -5.28 26.06 -20.61
N MET A 19 -6.37 26.05 -21.39
CA MET A 19 -7.48 25.10 -21.22
C MET A 19 -7.06 23.66 -21.54
N PHE A 20 -6.24 23.45 -22.57
CA PHE A 20 -5.73 22.12 -22.95
C PHE A 20 -4.74 21.55 -21.92
N PHE A 21 -3.88 22.41 -21.34
CA PHE A 21 -2.90 21.99 -20.32
C PHE A 21 -3.47 21.96 -18.89
N GLY A 22 -4.61 22.61 -18.62
CA GLY A 22 -5.30 22.55 -17.33
C GLY A 22 -6.08 21.25 -17.09
N GLY A 23 -6.31 20.44 -18.12
CA GLY A 23 -7.13 19.23 -18.07
C GLY A 23 -6.48 17.97 -17.49
N ILE A 24 -5.19 18.00 -17.13
CA ILE A 24 -4.50 16.85 -16.54
C ILE A 24 -4.41 17.05 -15.03
N SER A 25 -5.57 17.05 -14.35
CA SER A 25 -5.59 16.85 -12.91
C SER A 25 -5.23 15.39 -12.65
N TYR A 26 -3.94 15.15 -12.41
CA TYR A 26 -3.45 13.89 -11.88
C TYR A 26 -4.26 13.56 -10.62
N ALA A 27 -4.86 12.36 -10.59
CA ALA A 27 -5.37 11.81 -9.36
C ALA A 27 -4.18 11.61 -8.42
N ALA A 28 -3.94 12.57 -7.53
CA ALA A 28 -3.07 12.36 -6.39
C ALA A 28 -3.74 11.28 -5.56
N SER A 29 -3.22 10.04 -5.61
CA SER A 29 -3.61 9.04 -4.63
C SER A 29 -3.34 9.66 -3.26
N GLU A 30 -4.39 9.85 -2.45
CA GLU A 30 -4.24 10.30 -1.07
C GLU A 30 -3.52 9.20 -0.28
N ALA A 31 -2.20 9.18 -0.37
CA ALA A 31 -1.38 8.27 0.39
C ALA A 31 -1.52 8.64 1.87
N VAL A 32 -2.17 7.78 2.64
CA VAL A 32 -2.23 7.92 4.09
C VAL A 32 -0.84 7.61 4.63
N ARG A 33 -0.25 8.58 5.33
CA ARG A 33 0.97 8.35 6.11
C ARG A 33 0.58 7.72 7.44
N LEU A 34 1.21 6.58 7.75
CA LEU A 34 1.04 5.88 9.01
C LEU A 34 2.31 6.05 9.83
N ASP A 35 2.17 6.50 11.07
CA ASP A 35 3.28 6.55 12.02
C ASP A 35 3.42 5.17 12.68
N ALA A 36 4.53 4.49 12.40
CA ALA A 36 4.81 3.15 12.90
C ALA A 36 5.80 3.20 14.08
N TYR A 37 5.39 2.63 15.22
CA TYR A 37 6.20 2.55 16.43
C TYR A 37 6.72 1.12 16.65
N TYR A 38 8.04 0.95 16.60
CA TYR A 38 8.70 -0.35 16.81
C TYR A 38 9.05 -0.59 18.29
N GLY A 39 9.27 -1.85 18.66
CA GLY A 39 9.67 -2.25 20.02
C GLY A 39 8.74 -3.29 20.66
N VAL A 40 7.71 -3.71 19.94
CA VAL A 40 6.83 -4.82 20.33
C VAL A 40 7.64 -6.12 20.33
N LYS A 41 7.52 -6.88 21.42
CA LYS A 41 8.18 -8.18 21.59
C LYS A 41 7.17 -9.31 21.53
N ILE A 42 7.59 -10.45 20.99
CA ILE A 42 6.81 -11.69 20.95
C ILE A 42 7.49 -12.71 21.85
N PHE A 43 6.75 -13.26 22.81
CA PHE A 43 7.22 -14.36 23.64
C PHE A 43 6.35 -15.59 23.42
N LEU A 44 6.99 -16.73 23.16
CA LEU A 44 6.33 -18.04 23.14
C LEU A 44 6.92 -18.88 24.27
N ASN A 45 6.09 -19.28 25.24
CA ASN A 45 6.50 -20.05 26.40
C ASN A 45 7.69 -19.42 27.16
N GLY A 46 7.67 -18.09 27.31
CA GLY A 46 8.72 -17.33 28.00
C GLY A 46 10.00 -17.10 27.20
N ILE A 47 10.10 -17.60 25.96
CA ILE A 47 11.25 -17.40 25.08
C ILE A 47 10.96 -16.25 24.11
N ASP A 48 11.89 -15.30 24.00
CA ASP A 48 11.81 -14.21 23.02
C ASP A 48 11.91 -14.78 21.60
N LYS A 49 10.88 -14.53 20.82
CA LYS A 49 10.70 -14.98 19.43
C LYS A 49 10.46 -13.79 18.49
N THR A 50 10.80 -12.59 18.93
CA THR A 50 10.64 -11.38 18.14
C THR A 50 11.46 -11.47 16.85
N PRO A 51 10.85 -11.40 15.67
CA PRO A 51 11.57 -11.48 14.40
C PRO A 51 12.49 -10.26 14.20
N THR A 52 13.67 -10.48 13.61
CA THR A 52 14.68 -9.44 13.39
C THR A 52 14.42 -8.59 12.14
N GLU A 53 13.89 -9.18 11.07
CA GLU A 53 13.60 -8.48 9.82
C GLU A 53 12.19 -7.89 9.82
N ASN A 54 11.17 -8.74 9.94
CA ASN A 54 9.77 -8.32 9.96
C ASN A 54 9.30 -7.98 11.38
N LYS A 55 9.98 -7.01 12.00
CA LYS A 55 9.74 -6.59 13.39
C LYS A 55 8.29 -6.13 13.57
N PRO A 56 7.61 -6.52 14.66
CA PRO A 56 6.27 -6.03 14.92
C PRO A 56 6.29 -4.55 15.32
N PHE A 57 5.21 -3.86 15.00
CA PHE A 57 5.08 -2.42 15.20
C PHE A 57 3.64 -2.05 15.54
N ILE A 58 3.42 -0.83 16.04
CA ILE A 58 2.10 -0.29 16.35
C ILE A 58 1.78 0.84 15.38
N VAL A 59 0.57 0.83 14.82
CA VAL A 59 -0.04 1.92 14.05
C VAL A 59 -1.43 2.16 14.62
N ASP A 60 -1.77 3.42 14.91
CA ASP A 60 -3.10 3.81 15.44
C ASP A 60 -3.58 2.97 16.63
N GLY A 61 -2.66 2.63 17.54
CA GLY A 61 -2.93 1.81 18.72
C GLY A 61 -3.11 0.31 18.44
N SER A 62 -3.04 -0.12 17.18
CA SER A 62 -3.12 -1.52 16.76
C SER A 62 -1.74 -2.11 16.55
N THR A 63 -1.50 -3.29 17.12
CA THR A 63 -0.24 -4.03 16.95
C THR A 63 -0.27 -4.87 15.69
N TYR A 64 0.68 -4.64 14.80
CA TYR A 64 0.89 -5.39 13.58
C TYR A 64 2.05 -6.36 13.77
N VAL A 65 1.78 -7.63 13.51
CA VAL A 65 2.75 -8.71 13.62
C VAL A 65 2.81 -9.44 12.29
N SER A 66 4.00 -9.87 11.89
CA SER A 66 4.14 -10.67 10.67
C SER A 66 3.39 -11.99 10.81
N LEU A 67 2.41 -12.18 9.93
CA LEU A 67 1.58 -13.38 9.92
C LEU A 67 2.41 -14.66 9.82
N ARG A 68 3.47 -14.64 8.99
CA ARG A 68 4.39 -15.77 8.83
C ARG A 68 5.12 -16.14 10.12
N ALA A 69 5.67 -15.16 10.84
CA ALA A 69 6.35 -15.43 12.09
C ALA A 69 5.40 -16.06 13.11
N VAL A 70 4.17 -15.54 13.21
CA VAL A 70 3.16 -16.11 14.12
C VAL A 70 2.78 -17.54 13.70
N ALA A 71 2.55 -17.79 12.42
CA ALA A 71 2.20 -19.12 11.94
C ALA A 71 3.32 -20.15 12.18
N ASP A 72 4.58 -19.77 11.92
CA ASP A 72 5.76 -20.61 12.18
C ASP A 72 5.87 -20.94 13.67
N LEU A 73 5.62 -19.96 14.55
CA LEU A 73 5.61 -20.16 16.00
C LEU A 73 4.50 -21.10 16.48
N LEU A 74 3.35 -21.08 15.81
CA LEU A 74 2.19 -21.93 16.13
C LEU A 74 2.19 -23.27 15.38
N GLY A 75 3.18 -23.52 14.51
CA GLY A 75 3.23 -24.72 13.68
C GLY A 75 2.10 -24.81 12.65
N VAL A 76 1.54 -23.66 12.25
CA VAL A 76 0.47 -23.57 11.25
C VAL A 76 1.09 -23.40 9.87
N PRO A 77 0.84 -24.31 8.91
CA PRO A 77 1.35 -24.14 7.56
C PRO A 77 0.71 -22.91 6.88
N ILE A 78 1.52 -22.19 6.10
CA ILE A 78 1.05 -21.10 5.23
C ILE A 78 1.17 -21.55 3.77
N ASN A 79 0.13 -21.28 3.00
CA ASN A 79 0.17 -21.35 1.54
C ASN A 79 -0.15 -19.98 0.95
N TRP A 80 0.60 -19.58 -0.09
CA TRP A 80 0.36 -18.35 -0.84
C TRP A 80 -0.19 -18.69 -2.21
N ASP A 81 -1.34 -18.11 -2.54
CA ASP A 81 -1.90 -18.13 -3.88
C ASP A 81 -1.59 -16.79 -4.56
N GLY A 82 -0.66 -16.83 -5.52
CA GLY A 82 -0.19 -15.65 -6.24
C GLY A 82 -1.19 -15.11 -7.26
N ASP A 83 -2.11 -15.95 -7.75
CA ASP A 83 -3.08 -15.54 -8.77
C ASP A 83 -4.19 -14.70 -8.14
N TYR A 84 -4.60 -15.06 -6.92
CA TYR A 84 -5.66 -14.35 -6.18
C TYR A 84 -5.14 -13.44 -5.06
N SER A 85 -3.83 -13.40 -4.84
CA SER A 85 -3.21 -12.69 -3.71
C SER A 85 -3.76 -13.13 -2.34
N VAL A 86 -3.96 -14.43 -2.16
CA VAL A 86 -4.56 -15.02 -0.95
C VAL A 86 -3.50 -15.72 -0.10
N VAL A 87 -3.51 -15.44 1.20
CA VAL A 87 -2.76 -16.21 2.21
C VAL A 87 -3.70 -17.21 2.87
N GLN A 88 -3.44 -18.50 2.70
CA GLN A 88 -4.15 -19.60 3.36
C GLN A 88 -3.35 -20.06 4.60
N LEU A 89 -4.05 -20.24 5.72
CA LEU A 89 -3.50 -20.75 6.97
C LEU A 89 -4.08 -22.13 7.25
N GLY A 90 -3.22 -23.08 7.63
CA GLY A 90 -3.64 -24.44 7.96
C GLY A 90 -3.63 -25.39 6.77
N LYS A 91 -4.06 -26.63 7.01
CA LYS A 91 -4.09 -27.67 5.99
C LYS A 91 -5.16 -27.33 4.95
N ARG A 92 -4.81 -27.38 3.67
CA ARG A 92 -5.81 -27.32 2.59
C ARG A 92 -6.80 -28.47 2.76
N ILE A 93 -8.09 -28.15 2.75
CA ILE A 93 -9.14 -29.16 2.75
C ILE A 93 -9.32 -29.58 1.29
N GLU A 94 -9.12 -30.86 1.00
CA GLU A 94 -9.34 -31.37 -0.36
C GLU A 94 -10.81 -31.23 -0.74
N GLY A 95 -11.08 -30.68 -1.93
CA GLY A 95 -12.44 -30.48 -2.44
C GLY A 95 -13.10 -29.15 -2.06
N THR A 96 -12.38 -28.21 -1.45
CA THR A 96 -12.82 -26.83 -1.30
C THR A 96 -12.00 -25.91 -2.20
N ASP A 97 -12.66 -25.00 -2.92
CA ASP A 97 -12.02 -24.01 -3.80
C ASP A 97 -11.39 -22.83 -3.01
N PHE A 98 -11.11 -23.03 -1.73
CA PHE A 98 -10.51 -22.05 -0.82
C PHE A 98 -9.39 -22.67 0.00
#